data_AF-A0A2L2Z1F5-F1
#
_entry.id   AF-A0A2L2Z1F5-F1
#
_cell.length_a   1.000
_cell.length_b   1.000
_cell.length_c   1.000
_cell.angle_alpha   90.00
_cell.angle_beta   90.00
_cell.angle_gamma   90.00
#
_symmetry.space_group_name_H-M   'P 1'
#
loop_
_entity.id
_entity.type
_entity.pdbx_description
1 polymer ?
#
loop_
_entity_poly.entity_id
_entity_poly.type
_entity_poly.pdbx_seq_one_letter_code
_entity_poly.pdbx_strand_id
1 'polypeptide(L)'
;VRAGQWARRLIINDCLNSGTQMPYIKRAKGLGYGVIVLNTNDNKQEIKGVNHKIRGCESPDSHANYVWKNVIMAKAAAKYIAIVA
;
A
#
# COMPACT_ATOMS: atom_id res chain seq x y z
N VAL A 1 -2.65 11.79 -1.73
CA VAL A 1 -1.70 10.98 -2.54
C VAL A 1 -2.36 9.63 -2.76
N ARG A 2 -2.34 9.06 -3.98
CA ARG A 2 -2.99 7.77 -4.25
C ARG A 2 -2.05 6.61 -3.91
N ALA A 3 -2.59 5.39 -3.81
CA ALA A 3 -1.79 4.18 -3.60
C ALA A 3 -0.56 4.14 -4.51
N GLY A 4 0.60 3.81 -3.95
CA GLY A 4 1.84 3.65 -4.70
C GLY A 4 2.51 4.95 -5.17
N GLN A 5 1.94 6.13 -4.91
CA GLN A 5 2.60 7.41 -5.19
C GLN A 5 3.39 7.88 -3.98
N TRP A 6 4.63 8.34 -4.19
CA TRP A 6 5.45 8.98 -3.17
C TRP A 6 5.23 10.48 -3.17
N ALA A 7 5.36 11.11 -4.34
CA ALA A 7 5.16 12.54 -4.49
C ALA A 7 4.72 12.90 -5.90
N ARG A 8 3.60 13.62 -6.04
CA ARG A 8 3.16 14.18 -7.32
C ARG A 8 4.21 15.11 -7.93
N ARG A 9 4.91 15.88 -7.09
CA ARG A 9 6.01 16.76 -7.50
C ARG A 9 7.11 16.00 -8.24
N LEU A 10 7.55 14.85 -7.71
CA LEU A 10 8.56 14.01 -8.36
C LEU A 10 8.04 13.39 -9.65
N ILE A 11 6.79 12.92 -9.66
CA ILE A 11 6.18 12.36 -10.87
C ILE A 11 6.17 13.39 -12.01
N ILE A 12 5.80 14.64 -11.71
CA ILE A 12 5.67 15.72 -12.71
C ILE A 12 7.03 16.25 -13.14
N ASN A 13 7.96 16.45 -12.18
CA ASN A 13 9.21 17.15 -12.44
C ASN A 13 10.38 16.23 -12.81
N ASP A 14 10.26 14.93 -12.59
CA ASP A 14 11.30 13.94 -12.90
C ASP A 14 10.67 12.77 -13.67
N CYS A 15 10.15 11.74 -12.98
CA CYS A 15 9.47 10.64 -13.64
C CYS A 15 8.64 9.77 -12.70
N LEU A 16 7.90 8.80 -13.27
CA LEU A 16 7.17 7.79 -12.51
C LEU A 16 8.08 6.92 -11.64
N ASN A 17 9.33 6.68 -12.06
CA ASN A 17 10.23 5.81 -11.30
C ASN A 17 10.63 6.44 -9.96
N SER A 18 10.97 7.73 -9.95
CA SER A 18 11.32 8.43 -8.70
C SER A 18 10.10 8.84 -7.87
N GLY A 19 8.95 9.01 -8.51
CA GLY A 19 7.73 9.47 -7.86
C GLY A 19 6.79 8.36 -7.36
N THR A 20 7.09 7.08 -7.58
CA THR A 20 6.19 5.97 -7.26
C THR A 20 6.92 4.70 -6.78
N GLN A 21 6.15 3.75 -6.25
CA GLN A 21 6.62 2.42 -5.88
C GLN A 21 6.88 1.50 -7.08
N MET A 22 6.61 1.92 -8.32
CA MET A 22 6.70 1.06 -9.52
C MET A 22 8.05 0.35 -9.68
N PRO A 23 9.22 1.00 -9.47
CA PRO A 23 10.51 0.30 -9.60
C PRO A 23 10.67 -0.85 -8.60
N TYR A 24 10.20 -0.66 -7.36
CA TYR A 24 10.25 -1.69 -6.32
C TYR A 24 9.38 -2.88 -6.69
N ILE A 25 8.15 -2.62 -7.18
CA ILE A 25 7.23 -3.68 -7.61
C ILE A 25 7.84 -4.46 -8.79
N LYS A 26 8.38 -3.77 -9.79
CA LYS A 26 9.03 -4.41 -10.95
C LYS A 26 10.21 -5.28 -10.52
N ARG A 27 11.07 -4.77 -9.65
CA ARG A 27 12.22 -5.52 -9.12
C ARG A 27 11.79 -6.73 -8.31
N ALA A 28 10.84 -6.57 -7.40
CA ALA A 28 10.31 -7.67 -6.58
C ALA A 28 9.71 -8.78 -7.45
N LYS A 29 8.90 -8.42 -8.46
CA LYS A 29 8.37 -9.39 -9.42
C LYS A 29 9.48 -10.07 -10.23
N GLY A 30 10.48 -9.32 -10.69
CA GLY A 30 11.61 -9.87 -11.45
C GLY A 30 12.47 -10.86 -10.66
N LEU A 31 12.47 -10.76 -9.33
CA LEU A 31 13.15 -11.67 -8.42
C LEU A 31 12.25 -12.79 -7.87
N GLY A 32 10.99 -12.88 -8.33
CA GLY A 32 10.07 -13.96 -7.94
C GLY A 32 9.37 -13.76 -6.59
N TYR A 33 9.38 -12.56 -6.01
CA TYR A 33 8.68 -12.28 -4.76
C TYR A 33 7.15 -12.19 -4.96
N GLY A 34 6.40 -12.65 -3.96
CA GLY A 34 5.02 -12.22 -3.76
C GLY A 34 4.98 -10.74 -3.38
N VAL A 35 4.06 -9.98 -3.95
CA VAL A 35 3.94 -8.53 -3.72
C VAL A 35 2.55 -8.19 -3.20
N ILE A 36 2.49 -7.46 -2.10
CA ILE A 36 1.27 -6.86 -1.56
C ILE A 36 1.48 -5.34 -1.51
N VAL A 37 0.54 -4.59 -2.08
CA VAL A 37 0.55 -3.12 -2.06
C VAL A 37 -0.57 -2.66 -1.13
N LEU A 38 -0.21 -1.89 -0.11
CA LEU A 38 -1.16 -1.32 0.84
C LEU A 38 -1.51 0.10 0.42
N ASN A 39 -2.80 0.44 0.54
CA ASN A 39 -3.27 1.81 0.38
C ASN A 39 -3.69 2.37 1.74
N THR A 40 -2.72 2.60 2.61
CA THR A 40 -2.95 3.04 4.00
C THR A 40 -3.61 4.42 4.13
N ASN A 41 -3.76 5.16 3.02
CA ASN A 41 -4.47 6.43 2.99
C ASN A 41 -5.98 6.27 2.71
N ASP A 42 -6.41 5.10 2.25
CA ASP A 42 -7.80 4.81 1.90
C ASP A 42 -8.53 4.18 3.08
N ASN A 43 -9.00 5.07 3.95
CA ASN A 43 -9.53 4.76 5.27
C ASN A 43 -11.01 5.14 5.41
N LYS A 44 -11.63 5.58 4.31
CA LYS A 44 -13.02 6.06 4.26
C LYS A 44 -13.66 5.62 2.95
N GLN A 45 -14.94 5.29 3.02
CA GLN A 45 -15.76 4.98 1.85
C GLN A 45 -16.96 5.93 1.82
N GLU A 46 -17.25 6.49 0.65
CA GLU A 46 -18.44 7.29 0.45
C GLU A 46 -19.63 6.37 0.14
N ILE A 47 -20.68 6.43 0.96
CA ILE A 47 -21.92 5.68 0.77
C ILE A 47 -23.06 6.70 0.80
N LYS A 48 -23.77 6.85 -0.32
CA LYS A 48 -24.89 7.81 -0.47
C LYS A 48 -24.52 9.25 -0.07
N GLY A 49 -23.34 9.73 -0.46
CA GLY A 49 -22.88 11.09 -0.17
C GLY A 49 -22.33 11.29 1.25
N VAL A 50 -22.30 10.25 2.08
CA VAL A 50 -21.76 10.31 3.45
C VAL A 50 -20.46 9.51 3.53
N ASN A 51 -19.43 10.10 4.13
CA ASN A 51 -18.15 9.45 4.35
C ASN A 51 -18.19 8.58 5.60
N HIS A 52 -18.04 7.27 5.42
CA HIS A 52 -17.92 6.31 6.51
C HIS A 52 -16.47 5.88 6.65
N LYS A 53 -15.96 5.85 7.89
CA LYS A 53 -14.65 5.25 8.15
C LYS A 53 -14.72 3.74 7.93
N ILE A 54 -13.66 3.18 7.35
CA ILE A 54 -13.55 1.73 7.17
C ILE A 54 -13.17 1.11 8.51
N ARG A 55 -14.02 0.21 9.00
CA ARG A 55 -13.84 -0.44 10.32
C ARG A 55 -12.52 -1.20 10.38
N GLY A 56 -11.69 -0.89 11.37
CA GLY A 56 -10.37 -1.48 11.58
C GLY A 56 -9.25 -0.89 10.70
N CYS A 57 -9.60 0.03 9.78
CA CYS A 57 -8.69 0.73 8.89
C CYS A 57 -8.94 2.24 8.92
N GLU A 58 -9.30 2.79 10.08
CA GLU A 58 -9.69 4.20 10.24
C GLU A 58 -8.52 5.19 10.11
N SER A 59 -7.28 4.69 10.24
CA SER A 59 -6.01 5.41 10.12
C SER A 59 -4.97 4.58 9.35
N PRO A 60 -3.90 5.21 8.81
CA PRO A 60 -2.82 4.48 8.15
C PRO A 60 -2.20 3.37 8.99
N ASP A 61 -1.98 3.62 10.28
CA ASP A 61 -1.43 2.64 11.21
C ASP A 61 -2.39 1.48 11.47
N SER A 62 -3.68 1.77 11.66
CA SER A 62 -4.69 0.73 11.86
C SER A 62 -4.84 -0.15 10.62
N HIS A 63 -4.83 0.45 9.42
CA HIS A 63 -4.86 -0.27 8.15
C HIS A 63 -3.66 -1.20 8.02
N ALA A 64 -2.44 -0.69 8.25
CA ALA A 64 -1.22 -1.50 8.16
C ALA A 64 -1.26 -2.68 9.16
N ASN A 65 -1.68 -2.42 10.40
CA ASN A 65 -1.84 -3.45 11.43
C ASN A 65 -2.91 -4.48 11.06
N TYR A 66 -4.03 -4.05 10.49
CA TYR A 66 -5.10 -4.94 10.06
C TYR A 66 -4.62 -5.90 8.98
N VAL A 67 -3.94 -5.39 7.95
CA VAL A 67 -3.39 -6.19 6.87
C VAL A 67 -2.30 -7.14 7.39
N TRP A 68 -1.41 -6.65 8.26
CA TRP A 68 -0.37 -7.48 8.86
C TRP A 68 -0.95 -8.69 9.60
N LYS A 69 -1.94 -8.47 10.47
CA LYS A 69 -2.53 -9.53 11.29
C LYS A 69 -3.43 -10.47 10.49
N ASN A 70 -4.31 -9.93 9.65
CA ASN A 70 -5.40 -10.71 9.03
C ASN A 70 -5.09 -11.23 7.62
N VAL A 71 -4.06 -10.68 6.97
CA VAL A 71 -3.67 -11.09 5.60
C VAL A 71 -2.29 -11.71 5.62
N ILE A 72 -1.28 -11.00 6.11
CA ILE A 72 0.12 -11.45 6.01
C ILE A 72 0.36 -12.62 6.99
N MET A 73 0.22 -12.40 8.29
CA MET A 73 0.45 -13.45 9.28
C MET A 73 -0.50 -14.64 9.12
N ALA A 74 -1.75 -14.39 8.75
CA ALA A 74 -2.77 -15.43 8.68
C ALA A 74 -2.67 -16.30 7.42
N LYS A 75 -2.12 -15.78 6.31
CA LYS A 75 -2.21 -16.45 5.00
C LYS A 75 -0.90 -16.55 4.22
N ALA A 76 0.12 -15.75 4.53
CA ALA A 76 1.34 -15.77 3.75
C ALA A 76 2.19 -17.01 4.08
N ALA A 77 2.56 -17.77 3.05
CA ALA A 77 3.56 -18.84 3.16
C ALA A 77 5.01 -18.32 3.22
N ALA A 78 5.21 -17.01 3.10
CA ALA A 78 6.53 -16.39 3.04
C ALA A 78 7.23 -16.45 4.41
N LYS A 79 8.45 -17.01 4.43
CA LYS A 79 9.31 -17.03 5.63
C LYS A 79 10.00 -15.68 5.89
N TYR A 80 10.28 -14.94 4.84
CA TYR A 80 10.97 -13.64 4.92
C TYR A 80 10.10 -12.58 4.28
N ILE A 81 9.91 -11.46 4.99
CA ILE A 81 9.07 -10.36 4.57
C ILE A 81 9.90 -9.08 4.62
N ALA A 82 9.88 -8.31 3.53
CA ALA A 82 10.46 -6.98 3.47
C ALA A 82 9.34 -5.94 3.33
N ILE A 83 9.47 -4.82 4.05
CA ILE A 83 8.52 -3.70 4.01
C ILE A 83 9.24 -2.48 3.43
N VAL A 84 8.57 -1.78 2.52
CA VAL A 84 9.05 -0.53 1.91
C VAL A 84 7.95 0.51 2.12
N ALA A 85 8.28 1.64 2.75
CA ALA A 85 7.36 2.73 3.07
C ALA A 85 8.03 4.07 2.82
#